data_AF-A0A8J3VZY1-F1
#
_entry.id   AF-A0A8J3VZY1-F1
#
_cell.length_a   1.000
_cell.length_b   1.000
_cell.length_c   1.000
_cell.angle_alpha   90.00
_cell.angle_beta   90.00
_cell.angle_gamma   90.00
#
_symmetry.space_group_name_H-M   'P 1'
#
loop_
_entity.id
_entity.type
_entity.pdbx_description
1 polymer ?
#
loop_
_entity_poly.entity_id
_entity_poly.type
_entity_poly.pdbx_seq_one_letter_code
_entity_poly.pdbx_strand_id
1 'polypeptide(L)'
;MAYDDSSRWCQGSCMGWARRRMAGYREDVAAYEAVLARYRERLADPSTKPSTLRKPAAPEPPRIIPVLGDPIYCQACTHAVKAKLARLDVAAAIAARESDGMRGTTTEAKVRSTPGPASPSPTIDELEDLEGWLRSWKAAYLGADEVARLGSLMDAITYGTAWLVHRAERILRHRQMAVPFAEETLAWYARLDRYDPTDVTVQRMPLRCPGCKRFSLERRGGEDVVRCRTIGCVRGESISMDQYTAMVEQQAMAAKAATKTRTVVRPPRPRTPAAETEHQKVEP
;
A
#
# COMPACT_ATOMS: atom_id res chain seq x y z
N MET A 1 -17.55 -14.26 21.49
CA MET A 1 -16.11 -14.02 21.30
C MET A 1 -15.84 -12.56 21.66
N ALA A 2 -14.87 -12.30 22.54
CA ALA A 2 -14.48 -10.93 22.83
C ALA A 2 -14.03 -10.24 21.53
N TYR A 3 -14.46 -9.00 21.33
CA TYR A 3 -14.22 -8.24 20.10
C TYR A 3 -12.71 -7.96 19.84
N ASP A 4 -11.85 -8.25 20.82
CA ASP A 4 -10.43 -7.91 20.82
C ASP A 4 -9.47 -9.11 20.62
N ASP A 5 -9.91 -10.20 19.99
CA ASP A 5 -9.00 -11.30 19.61
C ASP A 5 -8.20 -10.99 18.31
N SER A 6 -7.83 -9.72 18.12
CA SER A 6 -7.16 -9.23 16.91
C SER A 6 -5.71 -9.74 16.78
N SER A 7 -5.13 -10.19 17.88
CA SER A 7 -3.80 -10.80 17.93
C SER A 7 -3.74 -12.15 17.20
N ARG A 8 -4.87 -12.86 17.08
CA ARG A 8 -4.97 -14.15 16.37
C ARG A 8 -5.35 -14.01 14.90
N TRP A 9 -5.58 -12.80 14.42
CA TRP A 9 -5.88 -12.57 13.01
C TRP A 9 -4.63 -12.81 12.16
N CYS A 10 -4.83 -13.31 10.95
CA CYS A 10 -3.75 -13.51 9.99
C CYS A 10 -2.95 -12.21 9.81
N GLN A 11 -1.64 -12.22 10.00
CA GLN A 11 -0.79 -11.02 9.84
C GLN A 11 -0.56 -10.62 8.37
N GLY A 12 -1.06 -11.40 7.42
CA GLY A 12 -0.98 -11.10 6.00
C GLY A 12 -1.88 -9.95 5.54
N SER A 13 -1.80 -9.68 4.23
CA SER A 13 -2.56 -8.62 3.57
C SER A 13 -4.09 -8.83 3.62
N CYS A 14 -4.56 -10.08 3.74
CA CYS A 14 -5.98 -10.41 3.80
C CYS A 14 -6.72 -9.75 4.98
N MET A 15 -6.03 -9.51 6.08
CA MET A 15 -6.58 -8.84 7.28
C MET A 15 -5.99 -7.45 7.52
N GLY A 16 -5.14 -6.94 6.62
CA GLY A 16 -4.51 -5.63 6.78
C GLY A 16 -5.51 -4.47 6.89
N TRP A 17 -6.60 -4.51 6.11
CA TRP A 17 -7.68 -3.53 6.22
C TRP A 17 -8.43 -3.64 7.56
N ALA A 18 -8.73 -4.86 8.00
CA ALA A 18 -9.44 -5.10 9.25
C ALA A 18 -8.62 -4.59 10.45
N ARG A 19 -7.30 -4.86 10.48
CA ARG A 19 -6.40 -4.32 11.51
C ARG A 19 -6.39 -2.79 11.53
N ARG A 20 -6.29 -2.14 10.36
CA ARG A 20 -6.37 -0.66 10.27
C ARG A 20 -7.70 -0.13 10.77
N ARG A 21 -8.81 -0.79 10.42
CA ARG A 21 -10.14 -0.39 10.87
C ARG A 21 -10.33 -0.55 12.38
N MET A 22 -9.77 -1.61 12.96
CA MET A 22 -9.75 -1.79 14.41
C MET A 22 -8.88 -0.76 15.12
N ALA A 23 -7.73 -0.40 14.56
CA ALA A 23 -6.89 0.67 15.10
C ALA A 23 -7.66 2.00 15.14
N GLY A 24 -8.31 2.37 14.03
CA GLY A 24 -9.18 3.55 14.00
C GLY A 24 -10.34 3.50 15.00
N TYR A 25 -10.98 2.33 15.17
CA TYR A 25 -12.01 2.17 16.21
C TYR A 25 -11.47 2.36 17.63
N ARG A 26 -10.25 1.90 17.92
CA ARG A 26 -9.62 2.14 19.23
C ARG A 26 -9.32 3.62 19.46
N GLU A 27 -8.87 4.32 18.43
CA GLU A 27 -8.70 5.78 18.46
C GLU A 27 -10.04 6.50 18.71
N ASP A 28 -11.11 6.09 18.02
CA ASP A 28 -12.46 6.62 18.21
C ASP A 28 -13.00 6.37 19.63
N VAL A 29 -12.74 5.18 20.20
CA VAL A 29 -13.10 4.85 21.59
C VAL A 29 -12.32 5.73 22.57
N ALA A 30 -11.02 5.90 22.40
CA ALA A 30 -10.22 6.77 23.26
C ALA A 30 -10.70 8.23 23.19
N ALA A 31 -11.03 8.72 22.00
CA ALA A 31 -11.61 10.05 21.82
C ALA A 31 -13.00 10.17 22.47
N TYR A 32 -13.85 9.14 22.34
CA TYR A 32 -15.15 9.07 22.99
C TYR A 32 -15.02 9.11 24.52
N GLU A 33 -14.10 8.37 25.11
CA GLU A 33 -13.85 8.35 26.55
C GLU A 33 -13.45 9.74 27.07
N ALA A 34 -12.57 10.44 26.36
CA ALA A 34 -12.19 11.81 26.69
C ALA A 34 -13.39 12.78 26.63
N VAL A 35 -14.25 12.66 25.62
CA VAL A 35 -15.47 13.47 25.50
C VAL A 35 -16.48 13.11 26.60
N LEU A 36 -16.60 11.83 26.94
CA LEU A 36 -17.49 11.34 27.98
C LEU A 36 -17.05 11.82 29.37
N ALA A 37 -15.74 11.89 29.63
CA ALA A 37 -15.20 12.48 30.85
C ALA A 37 -15.61 13.95 30.99
N ARG A 38 -15.41 14.76 29.95
CA ARG A 38 -15.85 16.18 29.92
C ARG A 38 -17.36 16.33 30.07
N TYR A 39 -18.14 15.42 29.48
CA TYR A 39 -19.60 15.40 29.65
C TYR A 39 -19.98 15.12 31.11
N ARG A 40 -19.30 14.16 31.77
CA ARG A 40 -19.53 13.82 33.18
C ARG A 40 -19.15 14.98 34.11
N GLU A 41 -18.05 15.68 33.85
CA GLU A 41 -17.65 16.88 34.58
C GLU A 41 -18.71 17.98 34.52
N ARG A 42 -19.22 18.29 33.31
CA ARG A 42 -20.29 19.29 33.14
C ARG A 42 -21.59 18.88 33.81
N LEU A 43 -21.90 17.58 33.81
CA LEU A 43 -23.11 17.07 34.46
C LEU A 43 -23.02 17.15 35.99
N ALA A 44 -21.80 17.11 36.55
CA ALA A 44 -21.57 17.24 38.00
C ALA A 44 -21.65 18.69 38.50
N ASP A 45 -21.55 19.69 37.61
CA ASP A 45 -21.68 21.10 37.96
C ASP A 45 -23.16 21.44 38.30
N PRO A 46 -23.47 21.85 39.54
CA PRO A 46 -24.84 22.18 39.96
C PRO A 46 -25.49 23.30 39.16
N SER A 47 -24.69 24.18 38.53
CA SER A 47 -25.18 25.27 37.70
C SER A 47 -25.66 24.83 36.31
N THR A 48 -25.24 23.63 35.87
CA THR A 48 -25.54 23.12 34.53
C THR A 48 -26.89 22.40 34.51
N LYS A 49 -27.81 22.85 33.64
CA LYS A 49 -29.11 22.18 33.44
C LYS A 49 -28.92 20.92 32.57
N PRO A 50 -29.27 19.70 33.04
CA PRO A 50 -29.04 18.47 32.28
C PRO A 50 -29.72 18.43 30.90
N SER A 51 -30.86 19.11 30.74
CA SER A 51 -31.61 19.16 29.48
C SER A 51 -30.87 19.85 28.33
N THR A 52 -29.84 20.64 28.61
CA THR A 52 -29.03 21.31 27.57
C THR A 52 -27.81 20.48 27.14
N LEU A 53 -27.46 19.44 27.90
CA LEU A 53 -26.31 18.59 27.60
C LEU A 53 -26.72 17.38 26.76
N ARG A 54 -26.22 17.32 25.53
CA ARG A 54 -26.37 16.12 24.69
C ARG A 54 -25.32 15.06 25.08
N LYS A 55 -25.78 13.88 25.49
CA LYS A 55 -24.89 12.74 25.76
C LYS A 55 -24.12 12.35 24.48
N PRO A 56 -22.78 12.21 24.55
CA PRO A 56 -21.99 11.72 23.43
C PRO A 56 -22.44 10.32 23.00
N ALA A 57 -22.55 10.09 21.69
CA ALA A 57 -22.86 8.77 21.14
C ALA A 57 -21.60 7.89 21.15
N ALA A 58 -21.73 6.64 21.59
CA ALA A 58 -20.63 5.69 21.56
C ALA A 58 -20.30 5.29 20.11
N PRO A 59 -19.01 5.10 19.78
CA PRO A 59 -18.62 4.63 18.46
C PRO A 59 -19.14 3.19 18.20
N GLU A 60 -19.69 2.95 17.01
CA GLU A 60 -20.16 1.61 16.62
C GLU A 60 -18.97 0.70 16.29
N PRO A 61 -18.88 -0.51 16.86
CA PRO A 61 -17.80 -1.44 16.55
C PRO A 61 -17.84 -1.86 15.08
N PRO A 62 -16.70 -1.89 14.37
CA PRO A 62 -16.70 -2.27 12.97
C PRO A 62 -17.12 -3.74 12.73
N ARG A 63 -18.01 -3.97 11.77
CA ARG A 63 -18.39 -5.34 11.37
C ARG A 63 -17.26 -5.97 10.56
N ILE A 64 -16.51 -6.89 11.19
CA ILE A 64 -15.35 -7.57 10.61
C ILE A 64 -15.58 -9.08 10.70
N ILE A 65 -15.33 -9.79 9.59
CA ILE A 65 -15.27 -11.26 9.56
C ILE A 65 -13.78 -11.63 9.66
N PRO A 66 -13.31 -12.17 10.80
CA PRO A 66 -11.89 -12.41 10.99
C PRO A 66 -11.42 -13.64 10.21
N VAL A 67 -10.28 -13.50 9.53
CA VAL A 67 -9.50 -14.64 9.03
C VAL A 67 -8.39 -14.90 10.05
N LEU A 68 -8.46 -16.05 10.72
CA LEU A 68 -7.47 -16.44 11.72
C LEU A 68 -6.14 -16.82 11.06
N GLY A 69 -5.03 -16.52 11.73
CA GLY A 69 -3.72 -17.05 11.38
C GLY A 69 -3.58 -18.52 11.80
N ASP A 70 -2.74 -19.28 11.10
CA ASP A 70 -2.38 -20.65 11.48
C ASP A 70 -0.85 -20.87 11.36
N PRO A 71 -0.05 -20.52 12.39
CA PRO A 71 -0.41 -19.81 13.63
C PRO A 71 -0.43 -18.28 13.46
N ILE A 72 0.23 -17.73 12.43
CA ILE A 72 0.43 -16.27 12.25
C ILE A 72 -0.14 -15.81 10.92
N TYR A 73 0.12 -16.57 9.86
CA TYR A 73 -0.46 -16.35 8.53
C TYR A 73 -1.50 -17.42 8.24
N CYS A 74 -2.56 -17.07 7.53
CA CYS A 74 -3.45 -18.06 6.95
C CYS A 74 -2.77 -18.73 5.74
N GLN A 75 -3.24 -19.91 5.35
CA GLN A 75 -2.67 -20.68 4.24
C GLN A 75 -2.53 -19.85 2.96
N ALA A 76 -3.54 -19.04 2.61
CA ALA A 76 -3.51 -18.20 1.42
C ALA A 76 -2.37 -17.16 1.45
N CYS A 77 -2.13 -16.51 2.59
CA CYS A 77 -1.02 -15.55 2.73
C CYS A 77 0.34 -16.23 2.78
N THR A 78 0.44 -17.42 3.40
CA THR A 78 1.65 -18.24 3.37
C THR A 78 2.03 -18.60 1.94
N HIS A 79 1.06 -19.07 1.14
CA HIS A 79 1.28 -19.36 -0.28
C HIS A 79 1.68 -18.11 -1.07
N ALA A 80 1.08 -16.96 -0.80
CA ALA A 80 1.43 -15.71 -1.47
C ALA A 80 2.90 -15.31 -1.20
N VAL A 81 3.35 -15.37 0.06
CA VAL A 81 4.75 -15.08 0.42
C VAL A 81 5.69 -16.09 -0.25
N LYS A 82 5.38 -17.39 -0.18
CA LYS A 82 6.18 -18.45 -0.81
C LYS A 82 6.28 -18.29 -2.33
N ALA A 83 5.18 -17.90 -2.98
CA ALA A 83 5.15 -17.66 -4.43
C ALA A 83 6.00 -16.45 -4.83
N LYS A 84 6.02 -15.39 -4.03
CA LYS A 84 6.89 -14.23 -4.28
C LYS A 84 8.37 -14.56 -4.01
N LEU A 85 8.65 -15.28 -2.93
CA LEU A 85 10.00 -15.78 -2.62
C LEU A 85 10.53 -16.66 -3.76
N ALA A 86 9.73 -17.61 -4.25
CA ALA A 86 10.11 -18.52 -5.34
C ALA A 86 10.29 -17.85 -6.71
N ARG A 87 10.01 -16.56 -6.83
CA ARG A 87 10.24 -15.77 -8.05
C ARG A 87 11.38 -14.77 -7.89
N LEU A 88 11.98 -14.65 -6.71
CA LEU A 88 13.06 -13.69 -6.47
C LEU A 88 14.29 -13.97 -7.32
N ASP A 89 14.64 -15.24 -7.53
CA ASP A 89 15.77 -15.65 -8.37
C ASP A 89 15.56 -15.25 -9.84
N VAL A 90 14.34 -15.45 -10.37
CA VAL A 90 13.98 -15.01 -11.72
C VAL A 90 14.01 -13.49 -11.82
N ALA A 91 13.42 -12.77 -10.85
CA ALA A 91 13.43 -11.31 -10.83
C ALA A 91 14.85 -10.74 -10.73
N ALA A 92 15.71 -11.37 -9.93
CA ALA A 92 17.13 -11.03 -9.82
C ALA A 92 17.88 -11.28 -11.14
N ALA A 93 17.62 -12.41 -11.82
CA ALA A 93 18.24 -12.70 -13.12
C ALA A 93 17.83 -11.70 -14.20
N ILE A 94 16.57 -11.25 -14.18
CA ILE A 94 16.11 -10.19 -15.09
C ILE A 94 16.80 -8.87 -14.76
N ALA A 95 16.86 -8.48 -13.48
CA ALA A 95 17.55 -7.26 -13.05
C ALA A 95 19.02 -7.27 -13.46
N ALA A 96 19.73 -8.38 -13.27
CA ALA A 96 21.12 -8.57 -13.69
C ALA A 96 21.29 -8.41 -15.22
N ARG A 97 20.39 -9.03 -16.01
CA ARG A 97 20.39 -8.86 -17.47
C ARG A 97 20.22 -7.39 -17.87
N GLU A 98 19.37 -6.65 -17.17
CA GLU A 98 19.16 -5.22 -17.47
C GLU A 98 20.35 -4.34 -17.07
N SER A 99 21.13 -4.73 -16.06
CA SER A 99 22.35 -4.00 -15.69
C SER A 99 23.49 -4.20 -16.69
N ASP A 100 23.56 -5.36 -17.34
CA ASP A 100 24.59 -5.68 -18.34
C ASP A 100 24.43 -4.91 -19.67
N GLY A 101 23.47 -3.97 -19.75
CA GLY A 101 23.20 -3.20 -20.96
C GLY A 101 22.49 -4.00 -22.05
N MET A 102 22.12 -5.25 -21.78
CA MET A 102 21.26 -6.08 -22.63
C MET A 102 19.78 -5.66 -22.52
N ARG A 103 19.52 -4.35 -22.40
CA ARG A 103 18.18 -3.79 -22.62
C ARG A 103 17.83 -4.08 -24.06
N GLY A 104 16.71 -4.76 -24.29
CA GLY A 104 16.21 -5.04 -25.64
C GLY A 104 16.35 -3.80 -26.53
N THR A 105 16.95 -4.01 -27.69
CA THR A 105 17.11 -3.08 -28.81
C THR A 105 15.75 -2.65 -29.37
N THR A 106 14.91 -1.98 -28.56
CA THR A 106 13.55 -1.61 -29.01
C THR A 106 13.27 -0.12 -28.98
N THR A 107 14.14 0.74 -28.44
CA THR A 107 14.10 2.19 -28.74
C THR A 107 15.45 2.83 -28.50
N GLU A 108 15.98 3.48 -29.53
CA GLU A 108 17.20 4.30 -29.55
C GLU A 108 17.12 5.45 -28.53
N ALA A 109 17.40 5.18 -27.26
CA ALA A 109 17.64 6.22 -26.28
C ALA A 109 19.05 6.79 -26.53
N LYS A 110 19.13 7.98 -27.13
CA LYS A 110 20.36 8.74 -27.38
C LYS A 110 21.01 9.13 -26.05
N VAL A 111 21.89 8.29 -25.52
CA VAL A 111 22.69 8.60 -24.33
C VAL A 111 23.75 9.63 -24.70
N ARG A 112 23.65 10.85 -24.15
CA ARG A 112 24.77 11.80 -24.12
C ARG A 112 25.87 11.20 -23.24
N SER A 113 26.85 10.56 -23.88
CA SER A 113 28.04 10.05 -23.22
C SER A 113 28.82 11.20 -22.60
N THR A 114 28.86 11.24 -21.27
CA THR A 114 29.85 12.02 -20.54
C THR A 114 30.97 11.03 -20.18
N PRO A 115 32.22 11.25 -20.61
CA PRO A 115 33.31 10.32 -20.36
C PRO A 115 33.75 10.44 -18.89
N GLY A 116 33.15 9.61 -18.05
CA GLY A 116 33.59 9.36 -16.67
C GLY A 116 33.66 7.85 -16.44
N PRO A 117 34.48 7.38 -15.47
CA PRO A 117 34.49 5.97 -15.09
C PRO A 117 33.05 5.56 -14.74
N ALA A 118 32.57 4.48 -15.36
CA ALA A 118 31.24 3.95 -15.07
C ALA A 118 31.20 3.58 -13.59
N SER A 119 30.46 4.35 -12.78
CA SER A 119 30.17 3.96 -11.41
C SER A 119 29.59 2.54 -11.41
N PRO A 120 29.92 1.70 -10.41
CA PRO A 120 29.28 0.41 -10.24
C PRO A 120 27.76 0.60 -10.36
N SER A 121 27.12 -0.22 -11.19
CA SER A 121 25.72 -0.01 -11.51
C SER A 121 24.90 -0.24 -10.24
N PRO A 122 23.98 0.66 -9.86
CA PRO A 122 23.17 0.53 -8.64
C PRO A 122 22.43 -0.82 -8.52
N THR A 123 22.18 -1.48 -9.65
CA THR A 123 21.55 -2.80 -9.70
C THR A 123 22.44 -3.91 -9.12
N ILE A 124 23.76 -3.87 -9.34
CA ILE A 124 24.67 -4.89 -8.78
C ILE A 124 24.71 -4.77 -7.27
N ASP A 125 24.80 -3.55 -6.73
CA ASP A 125 24.72 -3.31 -5.28
C ASP A 125 23.39 -3.86 -4.72
N GLU A 126 22.26 -3.64 -5.41
CA GLU A 126 20.96 -4.20 -5.02
C GLU A 126 20.94 -5.75 -5.03
N LEU A 127 21.67 -6.39 -5.94
CA LEU A 127 21.78 -7.85 -6.01
C LEU A 127 22.72 -8.42 -4.94
N GLU A 128 23.80 -7.70 -4.60
CA GLU A 128 24.66 -8.07 -3.47
C GLU A 128 23.92 -7.92 -2.13
N ASP A 129 23.13 -6.86 -1.97
CA ASP A 129 22.24 -6.69 -0.82
C ASP A 129 21.20 -7.83 -0.72
N LEU A 130 20.64 -8.27 -1.85
CA LEU A 130 19.73 -9.41 -1.90
C LEU A 130 20.44 -10.70 -1.45
N GLU A 131 21.65 -10.95 -1.94
CA GLU A 131 22.44 -12.11 -1.54
C GLU A 131 22.78 -12.10 -0.05
N GLY A 132 23.23 -10.95 0.47
CA GLY A 132 23.45 -10.75 1.91
C GLY A 132 22.17 -10.99 2.73
N TRP A 133 21.02 -10.52 2.24
CA TRP A 133 19.73 -10.77 2.86
C TRP A 133 19.35 -12.27 2.88
N LEU A 134 19.53 -13.00 1.78
CA LEU A 134 19.27 -14.45 1.72
C LEU A 134 20.15 -15.21 2.73
N ARG A 135 21.42 -14.80 2.82
CA ARG A 135 22.43 -15.39 3.70
C ARG A 135 22.14 -15.13 5.18
N SER A 136 21.73 -13.91 5.52
CA SER A 136 21.35 -13.55 6.88
C SER A 136 20.11 -14.30 7.35
N TRP A 137 19.09 -14.51 6.50
CA TRP A 137 17.93 -15.33 6.84
C TRP A 137 18.28 -16.82 7.02
N LYS A 138 19.20 -17.34 6.20
CA LYS A 138 19.73 -18.69 6.37
C LYS A 138 20.45 -18.84 7.72
N ALA A 139 21.31 -17.89 8.06
CA ALA A 139 22.04 -17.86 9.33
C ALA A 139 21.08 -17.76 10.53
N ALA A 140 20.13 -16.83 10.48
CA ALA A 140 19.11 -16.64 11.50
C ALA A 140 18.25 -17.90 11.73
N TYR A 141 17.85 -18.59 10.66
CA TYR A 141 17.10 -19.84 10.77
C TYR A 141 17.93 -20.98 11.38
N LEU A 142 19.23 -21.04 11.07
CA LEU A 142 20.13 -22.06 11.61
C LEU A 142 20.61 -21.73 13.03
N GLY A 143 20.38 -20.51 13.53
CA GLY A 143 20.95 -20.04 14.79
C GLY A 143 22.48 -19.97 14.75
N ALA A 144 23.04 -19.63 13.58
CA ALA A 144 24.48 -19.59 13.34
C ALA A 144 24.91 -18.18 12.88
N ASP A 145 26.21 -17.94 12.89
CA ASP A 145 26.80 -16.75 12.27
C ASP A 145 26.62 -16.78 10.75
N GLU A 146 26.76 -15.60 10.14
CA GLU A 146 26.58 -15.44 8.70
C GLU A 146 27.62 -16.25 7.92
N VAL A 147 27.15 -17.21 7.12
CA VAL A 147 28.00 -18.11 6.33
C VAL A 147 28.68 -17.35 5.20
N ALA A 148 29.85 -17.76 4.71
CA ALA A 148 30.48 -17.15 3.53
C ALA A 148 29.62 -17.35 2.25
N ARG A 149 29.77 -16.44 1.27
CA ARG A 149 29.14 -16.55 -0.07
C ARG A 149 29.56 -17.85 -0.75
N LEU A 150 28.60 -18.52 -1.40
CA LEU A 150 28.85 -19.76 -2.13
C LEU A 150 28.79 -19.51 -3.64
N GLY A 151 29.93 -19.62 -4.34
CA GLY A 151 29.99 -19.55 -5.80
C GLY A 151 29.81 -18.14 -6.36
N SER A 152 29.30 -18.05 -7.60
CA SER A 152 29.01 -16.76 -8.24
C SER A 152 27.79 -16.09 -7.59
N LEU A 153 27.63 -14.77 -7.78
CA LEU A 153 26.52 -14.01 -7.18
C LEU A 153 25.15 -14.59 -7.54
N MET A 154 24.92 -14.91 -8.83
CA MET A 154 23.65 -15.45 -9.28
C MET A 154 23.43 -16.88 -8.78
N ASP A 155 24.47 -17.71 -8.74
CA ASP A 155 24.35 -19.05 -8.13
C ASP A 155 23.95 -18.94 -6.65
N ALA A 156 24.60 -18.03 -5.91
CA ALA A 156 24.32 -17.79 -4.50
C ALA A 156 22.85 -17.35 -4.30
N ILE A 157 22.35 -16.44 -5.14
CA ILE A 157 20.95 -15.99 -5.10
C ILE A 157 19.98 -17.14 -5.39
N THR A 158 20.23 -17.93 -6.43
CA THR A 158 19.39 -19.08 -6.79
C THR A 158 19.36 -20.12 -5.67
N TYR A 159 20.52 -20.51 -5.15
CA TYR A 159 20.61 -21.48 -4.05
C TYR A 159 19.99 -20.95 -2.75
N GLY A 160 20.25 -19.68 -2.40
CA GLY A 160 19.68 -19.04 -1.21
C GLY A 160 18.16 -18.98 -1.29
N THR A 161 17.63 -18.57 -2.43
CA THR A 161 16.18 -18.51 -2.69
C THR A 161 15.55 -19.90 -2.58
N ALA A 162 16.09 -20.90 -3.30
CA ALA A 162 15.57 -22.27 -3.25
C ALA A 162 15.60 -22.86 -1.83
N TRP A 163 16.69 -22.60 -1.08
CA TRP A 163 16.83 -23.04 0.31
C TRP A 163 15.76 -22.44 1.22
N LEU A 164 15.47 -21.14 1.07
CA LEU A 164 14.43 -20.44 1.84
C LEU A 164 13.02 -20.87 1.42
N VAL A 165 12.75 -21.06 0.13
CA VAL A 165 11.43 -21.56 -0.34
C VAL A 165 11.06 -22.89 0.31
N HIS A 166 12.03 -23.80 0.43
CA HIS A 166 11.82 -25.09 1.09
C HIS A 166 11.53 -24.97 2.59
N ARG A 167 11.94 -23.87 3.24
CA ARG A 167 11.80 -23.63 4.67
C ARG A 167 10.78 -22.54 5.04
N ALA A 168 10.23 -21.85 4.04
CA ALA A 168 9.37 -20.68 4.23
C ALA A 168 8.18 -20.99 5.14
N GLU A 169 7.54 -22.15 5.00
CA GLU A 169 6.42 -22.54 5.87
C GLU A 169 6.83 -22.69 7.34
N ARG A 170 8.03 -23.18 7.63
CA ARG A 170 8.53 -23.29 9.01
C ARG A 170 8.88 -21.92 9.57
N ILE A 171 9.53 -21.06 8.77
CA ILE A 171 9.85 -19.68 9.13
C ILE A 171 8.56 -18.91 9.44
N LEU A 172 7.53 -19.04 8.60
CA LEU A 172 6.24 -18.34 8.73
C LEU A 172 5.37 -18.86 9.88
N ARG A 173 5.70 -20.03 10.45
CA ARG A 173 5.10 -20.53 11.70
C ARG A 173 5.82 -20.02 12.95
N HIS A 174 7.05 -19.48 12.81
CA HIS A 174 7.85 -19.03 13.95
C HIS A 174 7.47 -17.61 14.40
N ARG A 175 7.10 -17.43 15.67
CA ARG A 175 6.52 -16.18 16.20
C ARG A 175 7.35 -14.93 15.98
N GLN A 176 8.66 -15.05 16.13
CA GLN A 176 9.58 -13.91 16.03
C GLN A 176 10.05 -13.65 14.61
N MET A 177 10.01 -14.66 13.73
CA MET A 177 10.58 -14.57 12.38
C MET A 177 9.53 -14.33 11.31
N ALA A 178 8.29 -14.81 11.51
CA ALA A 178 7.29 -14.86 10.46
C ALA A 178 6.96 -13.49 9.85
N VAL A 179 6.75 -12.48 10.70
CA VAL A 179 6.40 -11.12 10.25
C VAL A 179 7.55 -10.45 9.50
N PRO A 180 8.75 -10.29 10.09
CA PRO A 180 9.87 -9.66 9.37
C PRO A 180 10.23 -10.42 8.09
N PHE A 181 10.25 -11.75 8.11
CA PHE A 181 10.53 -12.55 6.91
C PHE A 181 9.56 -12.28 5.78
N ALA A 182 8.25 -12.26 6.07
CA ALA A 182 7.23 -12.01 5.08
C ALA A 182 7.29 -10.58 4.53
N GLU A 183 7.48 -9.58 5.40
CA GLU A 183 7.57 -8.17 5.01
C GLU A 183 8.79 -7.92 4.11
N GLU A 184 9.96 -8.42 4.51
CA GLU A 184 11.19 -8.27 3.74
C GLU A 184 11.14 -9.04 2.42
N THR A 185 10.58 -10.26 2.40
CA THR A 185 10.37 -11.02 1.15
C THR A 185 9.50 -10.23 0.17
N LEU A 186 8.39 -9.66 0.65
CA LEU A 186 7.49 -8.87 -0.20
C LEU A 186 8.13 -7.56 -0.66
N ALA A 187 8.95 -6.93 0.19
CA ALA A 187 9.70 -5.72 -0.16
C ALA A 187 10.77 -5.99 -1.21
N TRP A 188 11.55 -7.06 -1.07
CA TRP A 188 12.53 -7.50 -2.06
C TRP A 188 11.89 -7.84 -3.38
N TYR A 189 10.79 -8.59 -3.35
CA TYR A 189 10.06 -8.90 -4.57
C TYR A 189 9.58 -7.61 -5.23
N ALA A 190 8.90 -6.72 -4.52
CA ALA A 190 8.42 -5.46 -5.09
C ALA A 190 9.55 -4.56 -5.64
N ARG A 191 10.75 -4.62 -5.05
CA ARG A 191 11.93 -3.89 -5.53
C ARG A 191 12.43 -4.45 -6.85
N LEU A 192 12.51 -5.77 -7.00
CA LEU A 192 13.07 -6.43 -8.21
C LEU A 192 12.04 -6.58 -9.32
N ASP A 193 10.76 -6.76 -8.98
CA ASP A 193 9.64 -6.90 -9.91
C ASP A 193 9.50 -5.70 -10.86
N ARG A 194 10.02 -4.52 -10.47
CA ARG A 194 10.08 -3.34 -11.35
C ARG A 194 10.92 -3.53 -12.61
N TYR A 195 11.84 -4.49 -12.58
CA TYR A 195 12.71 -4.86 -13.70
C TYR A 195 12.12 -5.97 -14.56
N ASP A 196 11.05 -6.65 -14.13
CA ASP A 196 10.45 -7.73 -14.91
C ASP A 196 9.51 -7.15 -15.98
N PRO A 197 9.89 -7.15 -17.29
CA PRO A 197 9.00 -6.68 -18.34
C PRO A 197 7.86 -7.67 -18.61
N THR A 198 7.96 -8.90 -18.10
CA THR A 198 6.95 -9.94 -18.25
C THR A 198 5.88 -9.86 -17.17
N ASP A 199 6.18 -9.28 -16.00
CA ASP A 199 5.11 -8.94 -15.08
C ASP A 199 4.34 -7.76 -15.68
N VAL A 200 3.09 -8.05 -15.99
CA VAL A 200 2.28 -7.20 -16.81
C VAL A 200 2.02 -5.91 -16.04
N THR A 201 2.72 -4.82 -16.40
CA THR A 201 2.62 -3.54 -15.68
C THR A 201 1.16 -3.17 -15.46
N VAL A 202 0.73 -3.23 -14.20
CA VAL A 202 -0.65 -2.94 -13.82
C VAL A 202 -0.78 -1.44 -13.61
N GLN A 203 -1.23 -0.72 -14.64
CA GLN A 203 -1.52 0.70 -14.58
C GLN A 203 -2.87 0.94 -13.91
N ARG A 204 -2.88 1.69 -12.81
CA ARG A 204 -4.13 2.13 -12.17
C ARG A 204 -4.76 3.24 -13.01
N MET A 205 -6.04 3.07 -13.31
CA MET A 205 -6.79 4.03 -14.11
C MET A 205 -7.49 5.04 -13.19
N PRO A 206 -7.42 6.36 -13.48
CA PRO A 206 -7.95 7.39 -12.59
C PRO A 206 -9.49 7.41 -12.48
N LEU A 207 -10.23 6.76 -13.38
CA LEU A 207 -11.69 6.73 -13.30
C LEU A 207 -12.21 5.75 -12.26
N ARG A 208 -13.38 6.06 -11.70
CA ARG A 208 -14.16 5.12 -10.88
C ARG A 208 -14.80 4.07 -11.79
N CYS A 209 -14.81 2.81 -11.34
CA CYS A 209 -15.50 1.73 -12.03
C CYS A 209 -17.01 2.08 -12.20
N PRO A 210 -17.58 1.95 -13.41
CA PRO A 210 -18.99 2.29 -13.64
C PRO A 210 -19.95 1.36 -12.87
N GLY A 211 -19.55 0.12 -12.59
CA GLY A 211 -20.28 -0.85 -11.78
C GLY A 211 -20.28 -0.53 -10.29
N CYS A 212 -19.11 -0.63 -9.64
CA CYS A 212 -19.01 -0.50 -8.17
C CYS A 212 -18.70 0.93 -7.67
N LYS A 213 -18.46 1.90 -8.57
CA LYS A 213 -18.13 3.31 -8.26
C LYS A 213 -16.86 3.54 -7.42
N ARG A 214 -15.98 2.54 -7.32
CA ARG A 214 -14.67 2.61 -6.63
C ARG A 214 -13.54 2.89 -7.62
N PHE A 215 -12.44 3.48 -7.15
CA PHE A 215 -11.19 3.62 -7.91
C PHE A 215 -10.43 2.29 -7.95
N SER A 216 -10.97 1.34 -8.69
CA SER A 216 -10.47 -0.03 -8.79
C SER A 216 -10.26 -0.47 -10.23
N LEU A 217 -10.25 0.46 -11.18
CA LEU A 217 -9.94 0.15 -12.57
C LEU A 217 -8.43 0.03 -12.75
N GLU A 218 -8.01 -1.05 -13.39
CA GLU A 218 -6.61 -1.31 -13.70
C GLU A 218 -6.47 -1.82 -15.13
N ARG A 219 -5.41 -1.39 -15.81
CA ARG A 219 -5.01 -1.88 -17.12
C ARG A 219 -3.74 -2.68 -16.94
N ARG A 220 -3.70 -3.86 -17.55
CA ARG A 220 -2.52 -4.70 -17.64
C ARG A 220 -1.75 -4.34 -18.91
N GLY A 221 -0.45 -4.07 -18.82
CA GLY A 221 0.42 -3.80 -19.98
C GLY A 221 0.27 -4.85 -21.10
N GLY A 222 0.08 -4.40 -22.34
CA GLY A 222 -0.20 -5.30 -23.46
C GLY A 222 -1.66 -5.78 -23.56
N GLU A 223 -2.52 -5.47 -22.60
CA GLU A 223 -3.97 -5.64 -22.75
C GLU A 223 -4.63 -4.34 -23.23
N ASP A 224 -5.57 -4.46 -24.17
CA ASP A 224 -6.47 -3.38 -24.65
C ASP A 224 -7.77 -3.29 -23.85
N VAL A 225 -7.79 -3.92 -22.67
CA VAL A 225 -8.93 -3.93 -21.76
C VAL A 225 -8.53 -3.39 -20.39
N VAL A 226 -9.43 -2.58 -19.81
CA VAL A 226 -9.39 -2.10 -18.44
C VAL A 226 -10.34 -2.95 -17.61
N ARG A 227 -9.85 -3.56 -16.54
CA ARG A 227 -10.65 -4.44 -15.67
C ARG A 227 -10.85 -3.82 -14.29
N CYS A 228 -11.97 -4.13 -13.66
CA CYS A 228 -12.20 -3.79 -12.26
C CYS A 228 -11.57 -4.83 -11.34
N ARG A 229 -10.63 -4.42 -10.48
CA ARG A 229 -9.99 -5.28 -9.47
C ARG A 229 -10.94 -5.76 -8.35
N THR A 230 -12.14 -5.20 -8.24
CA THR A 230 -13.09 -5.59 -7.18
C THR A 230 -13.73 -6.93 -7.55
N ILE A 231 -13.44 -7.97 -6.78
CA ILE A 231 -14.02 -9.31 -6.93
C ILE A 231 -15.55 -9.23 -6.93
N GLY A 232 -16.20 -9.87 -7.91
CA GLY A 232 -17.66 -9.90 -8.06
C GLY A 232 -18.27 -8.68 -8.75
N CYS A 233 -17.46 -7.76 -9.30
CA CYS A 233 -17.97 -6.63 -10.08
C CYS A 233 -18.31 -7.04 -11.52
N VAL A 234 -19.46 -7.70 -11.71
CA VAL A 234 -19.93 -8.18 -13.03
C VAL A 234 -20.05 -7.06 -14.07
N ARG A 235 -20.50 -5.86 -13.65
CA ARG A 235 -20.59 -4.68 -14.53
C ARG A 235 -19.25 -4.00 -14.86
N GLY A 236 -18.15 -4.50 -14.30
CA GLY A 236 -16.81 -3.95 -14.49
C GLY A 236 -15.79 -4.97 -15.02
N GLU A 237 -16.26 -6.10 -15.54
CA GLU A 237 -15.40 -7.24 -15.90
C GLU A 237 -14.41 -6.93 -17.02
N SER A 238 -14.74 -6.03 -17.94
CA SER A 238 -13.80 -5.49 -18.94
C SER A 238 -14.41 -4.29 -19.66
N ILE A 239 -13.68 -3.18 -19.68
CA ILE A 239 -13.99 -1.98 -20.47
C ILE A 239 -12.90 -1.89 -21.53
N SER A 240 -13.25 -1.81 -22.82
CA SER A 240 -12.23 -1.60 -23.86
C SER A 240 -11.53 -0.24 -23.67
N MET A 241 -10.30 -0.10 -24.14
CA MET A 241 -9.58 1.18 -24.04
C MET A 241 -10.30 2.34 -24.73
N ASP A 242 -11.02 2.09 -25.83
CA ASP A 242 -11.81 3.11 -26.52
C ASP A 242 -12.99 3.57 -25.66
N GLN A 243 -13.74 2.63 -25.07
CA GLN A 243 -14.82 2.96 -24.14
C GLN A 243 -14.30 3.72 -22.92
N TYR A 244 -13.15 3.30 -22.38
CA TYR A 244 -12.51 3.98 -21.26
C TYR A 244 -12.14 5.43 -21.63
N THR A 245 -11.57 5.64 -22.81
CA THR A 245 -11.18 6.97 -23.31
C THR A 245 -12.40 7.86 -23.49
N ALA A 246 -13.48 7.35 -24.08
CA ALA A 246 -14.75 8.06 -24.18
C ALA A 246 -15.33 8.44 -22.80
N MET A 247 -15.20 7.58 -21.79
CA MET A 247 -15.62 7.90 -20.42
C MET A 247 -14.77 9.02 -19.80
N VAL A 248 -13.46 9.05 -20.05
CA VAL A 248 -12.56 10.12 -19.58
C VAL A 248 -12.97 11.45 -20.21
N GLU A 249 -13.21 11.47 -21.51
CA GLU A 249 -13.64 12.65 -22.25
C GLU A 249 -14.99 13.17 -21.74
N GLN A 250 -15.97 12.28 -21.54
CA GLN A 250 -17.27 12.64 -20.98
C GLN A 250 -17.14 13.28 -19.59
N GLN A 251 -16.30 12.73 -18.70
CA GLN A 251 -16.07 13.33 -17.39
C GLN A 251 -15.37 14.69 -17.48
N ALA A 252 -14.39 14.83 -18.38
CA ALA A 252 -13.71 16.10 -18.61
C ALA A 252 -14.68 17.18 -19.14
N MET A 253 -15.58 16.81 -20.06
CA MET A 253 -16.63 17.71 -20.56
C MET A 253 -17.61 18.10 -19.45
N ALA A 254 -18.07 17.14 -18.63
CA ALA A 254 -18.96 17.40 -17.50
C ALA A 254 -18.33 18.33 -16.45
N ALA A 255 -17.03 18.15 -16.14
CA ALA A 255 -16.31 19.02 -15.21
C ALA A 255 -16.16 20.45 -15.75
N LYS A 256 -15.87 20.59 -17.06
CA LYS A 256 -15.82 21.91 -17.73
C LYS A 256 -17.19 22.60 -17.71
N ALA A 257 -18.27 21.87 -17.99
CA ALA A 257 -19.63 22.39 -17.94
C ALA A 257 -20.01 22.87 -16.51
N ALA A 258 -19.72 22.07 -15.49
CA ALA A 258 -20.00 22.42 -14.09
C ALA A 258 -19.21 23.67 -13.63
N THR A 259 -17.97 23.82 -14.08
CA THR A 259 -17.13 24.99 -13.77
C THR A 259 -17.71 26.26 -14.40
N LYS A 260 -18.20 26.18 -15.65
CA LYS A 260 -18.85 27.30 -16.33
C LYS A 260 -20.12 27.77 -15.60
N THR A 261 -20.93 26.84 -15.10
CA THR A 261 -22.15 27.17 -14.33
C THR A 261 -21.82 27.85 -13.00
N ARG A 262 -20.75 27.44 -12.32
CA ARG A 262 -20.36 28.01 -11.01
C ARG A 262 -19.83 29.45 -11.12
N THR A 263 -19.20 29.82 -12.23
CA THR A 263 -18.71 31.20 -12.45
C THR A 263 -19.84 32.20 -12.69
N VAL A 264 -21.00 31.75 -13.18
CA VAL A 264 -22.15 32.63 -13.47
C VAL A 264 -22.97 32.94 -12.21
N VAL A 265 -22.88 32.15 -11.14
CA VAL A 265 -23.72 32.26 -9.93
C VAL A 265 -22.89 32.58 -8.68
N ARG A 266 -21.87 33.44 -8.81
CA ARG A 266 -21.26 34.06 -7.62
C ARG A 266 -21.96 35.40 -7.39
N PRO A 267 -22.96 35.50 -6.49
CA PRO A 267 -23.54 36.78 -6.14
C PRO A 267 -22.43 37.73 -5.68
N PRO A 268 -22.51 39.03 -6.01
CA PRO A 268 -21.51 39.99 -5.58
C PRO A 268 -21.37 39.88 -4.07
N ARG A 269 -20.12 39.73 -3.59
CA ARG A 269 -19.85 39.75 -2.15
C ARG A 269 -20.44 41.05 -1.61
N PRO A 270 -21.31 41.02 -0.58
CA PRO A 270 -21.72 42.24 0.09
C PRO A 270 -20.44 42.95 0.54
N ARG A 271 -20.29 44.22 0.16
CA ARG A 271 -19.18 45.05 0.61
C ARG A 271 -19.27 45.11 2.12
N THR A 272 -18.36 44.42 2.81
CA THR A 272 -18.17 44.63 4.23
C THR A 272 -17.76 46.09 4.41
N PRO A 273 -18.48 46.90 5.19
CA PRO A 273 -18.04 48.25 5.49
C PRO A 273 -16.64 48.17 6.10
N ALA A 274 -15.75 49.05 5.63
CA ALA A 274 -14.38 49.12 6.12
C ALA A 274 -14.44 49.34 7.64
N ALA A 275 -13.93 48.37 8.40
CA ALA A 275 -13.69 48.57 9.81
C ALA A 275 -12.58 49.62 9.91
N GLU A 276 -12.95 50.83 10.34
CA GLU A 276 -12.02 51.86 10.76
C GLU A 276 -11.18 51.28 11.91
N THR A 277 -9.94 50.90 11.59
CA THR A 277 -8.93 50.56 12.59
C THR A 277 -8.53 51.83 13.32
N GLU A 278 -9.18 52.08 14.45
CA GLU A 278 -8.80 53.08 15.43
C GLU A 278 -7.48 52.65 16.10
N HIS A 279 -6.39 53.32 15.73
CA HIS A 279 -5.08 53.13 16.36
C HIS A 279 -5.09 53.70 17.78
N GLN A 280 -5.29 52.84 18.78
CA GLN A 280 -4.97 53.16 20.18
C GLN A 280 -3.46 53.24 20.37
N LYS A 281 -2.97 54.46 20.60
CA LYS A 281 -1.62 54.73 21.14
C LYS A 281 -1.54 54.19 22.56
N VAL A 282 -0.59 53.28 22.80
CA VAL A 282 -0.13 52.89 24.13
C VAL A 282 1.08 53.77 24.45
N GLU A 283 0.96 54.59 25.49
CA GLU A 283 2.09 55.33 26.10
C GLU A 283 2.73 54.51 27.25
N PRO A 284 4.02 54.70 27.50
CA PRO A 284 4.86 53.85 28.37
C PRO A 284 4.62 54.02 29.88
#